data_AF-A0A7K3M577-F1
#
_entry.id   AF-A0A7K3M577-F1
#
_cell.length_a   1.000
_cell.length_b   1.000
_cell.length_c   1.000
_cell.angle_alpha   90.00
_cell.angle_beta   90.00
_cell.angle_gamma   90.00
#
_symmetry.space_group_name_H-M   'P 1'
#
loop_
_entity.id
_entity.type
_entity.pdbx_description
1 polymer ?
#
loop_
_entity_poly.entity_id
_entity_poly.type
_entity_poly.pdbx_seq_one_letter_code
_entity_poly.pdbx_strand_id
1 'polypeptide(L)'
;MTSAQPTDQTFGPGHTPTPWFEADNDATYDEILADFVEVTSTTPKVGELPKLLDEHLAVLEGVLGGQRLVRLPTFEKIAEQNRDTALATALRSLVAQGAVRIENSDELDEAVRNGEPFVPVDLRLRPMLALLLDLRASAKRVLMAEQFVGAVREWWYLYSHGDFLTVLEKVTANGEHEFLYHSPAVSADYLPYLVDRFRRAKTDGEVLNLTTDDIKKRTVGPLAEAVEATECVTRLTALIPFDHGDPRHGEHIAAYSTPDALWFVHVVRPQDQSGIRAYTVSPDTLRETVARLVHGGAP
;
A
#
# COMPACT_ATOMS: atom_id res chain seq x y z
N MET A 1 -1.46 6.88 -45.12
CA MET A 1 -1.91 5.76 -44.27
C MET A 1 -0.74 4.83 -44.06
N THR A 2 -0.04 5.00 -42.94
CA THR A 2 0.72 3.93 -42.28
C THR A 2 0.89 4.40 -40.83
N SER A 3 0.01 3.87 -40.00
CA SER A 3 -0.01 4.01 -38.56
C SER A 3 1.19 3.26 -37.99
N ALA A 4 2.13 3.96 -37.35
CA ALA A 4 3.12 3.34 -36.49
C ALA A 4 2.48 3.15 -35.11
N GLN A 5 2.34 1.90 -34.67
CA GLN A 5 1.93 1.59 -33.31
C GLN A 5 3.02 2.04 -32.32
N PRO A 6 2.67 2.50 -31.11
CA PRO A 6 3.65 2.70 -30.05
C PRO A 6 4.16 1.32 -29.60
N THR A 7 5.47 1.12 -29.68
CA THR A 7 6.15 -0.03 -29.08
C THR A 7 6.09 0.11 -27.57
N ASP A 8 5.40 -0.83 -26.95
CA ASP A 8 5.38 -1.09 -25.51
C ASP A 8 6.84 -1.26 -25.03
N GLN A 9 7.34 -0.29 -24.26
CA GLN A 9 8.67 -0.36 -23.65
C GLN A 9 8.60 -1.23 -22.41
N THR A 10 8.58 -2.55 -22.61
CA THR A 10 8.77 -3.52 -21.53
C THR A 10 10.25 -3.63 -21.23
N PHE A 11 10.66 -3.16 -20.05
CA PHE A 11 11.98 -3.47 -19.46
C PHE A 11 12.14 -5.00 -19.40
N GLY A 12 13.28 -5.50 -19.88
CA GLY A 12 13.53 -6.94 -20.02
C GLY A 12 13.46 -7.69 -18.68
N PRO A 13 13.08 -9.00 -18.68
CA PRO A 13 12.95 -9.76 -17.45
C PRO A 13 14.33 -10.21 -16.94
N GLY A 14 14.58 -10.08 -15.63
CA GLY A 14 15.53 -10.97 -14.94
C GLY A 14 16.60 -10.38 -14.03
N HIS A 15 16.63 -9.08 -13.72
CA HIS A 15 17.55 -8.55 -12.72
C HIS A 15 16.83 -8.28 -11.40
N THR A 16 16.95 -9.23 -10.46
CA THR A 16 16.73 -8.93 -9.05
C THR A 16 17.91 -8.07 -8.57
N PRO A 17 17.71 -6.79 -8.22
CA PRO A 17 18.80 -5.97 -7.75
C PRO A 17 19.33 -6.54 -6.45
N THR A 18 20.65 -6.51 -6.33
CA THR A 18 21.34 -7.05 -5.15
C THR A 18 21.63 -5.89 -4.18
N PRO A 19 21.38 -6.06 -2.87
CA PRO A 19 21.88 -5.14 -1.87
C PRO A 19 23.41 -5.01 -1.99
N TRP A 20 23.96 -3.81 -1.80
CA TRP A 20 25.42 -3.63 -1.74
C TRP A 20 25.87 -3.25 -0.34
N PHE A 21 27.05 -3.76 0.06
CA PHE A 21 27.66 -3.52 1.37
C PHE A 21 28.94 -2.71 1.18
N GLU A 22 29.05 -1.57 1.86
CA GLU A 22 30.34 -0.91 2.06
C GLU A 22 31.00 -1.55 3.29
N ALA A 23 32.20 -2.11 3.09
CA ALA A 23 32.88 -2.98 4.05
C ALA A 23 33.38 -2.30 5.34
N ASP A 24 32.95 -1.08 5.63
CA ASP A 24 33.55 -0.26 6.69
C ASP A 24 32.77 -0.19 8.01
N ASN A 25 31.53 -0.73 8.12
CA ASN A 25 30.91 -1.11 9.42
C ASN A 25 29.45 -1.64 9.39
N ASP A 26 28.81 -1.85 8.24
CA ASP A 26 27.35 -2.05 8.23
C ASP A 26 26.94 -3.52 8.22
N ALA A 27 25.98 -3.86 9.11
CA ALA A 27 25.34 -5.16 9.20
C ALA A 27 24.88 -5.66 7.82
N THR A 28 25.04 -6.97 7.58
CA THR A 28 24.58 -7.63 6.37
C THR A 28 23.06 -7.56 6.23
N TYR A 29 22.51 -7.72 5.02
CA TYR A 29 21.06 -7.73 4.79
C TYR A 29 20.37 -8.80 5.66
N ASP A 30 20.99 -9.96 5.79
CA ASP A 30 20.50 -11.05 6.64
C ASP A 30 20.55 -10.69 8.13
N GLU A 31 21.57 -9.95 8.58
CA GLU A 31 21.64 -9.43 9.95
C GLU A 31 20.59 -8.35 10.21
N ILE A 32 20.35 -7.46 9.25
CA ILE A 32 19.29 -6.45 9.33
C ILE A 32 17.93 -7.17 9.38
N LEU A 33 17.69 -8.15 8.52
CA LEU A 33 16.45 -8.92 8.51
C LEU A 33 16.28 -9.72 9.81
N ALA A 34 17.34 -10.34 10.33
CA ALA A 34 17.32 -11.10 11.57
C ALA A 34 17.06 -10.20 12.78
N ASP A 35 17.77 -9.07 12.91
CA ASP A 35 17.51 -8.07 13.96
C ASP A 35 16.08 -7.55 13.84
N PHE A 36 15.61 -7.27 12.62
CA PHE A 36 14.26 -6.79 12.38
C PHE A 36 13.19 -7.81 12.81
N VAL A 37 13.37 -9.09 12.52
CA VAL A 37 12.46 -10.17 12.93
C VAL A 37 12.52 -10.42 14.44
N GLU A 38 13.72 -10.50 15.01
CA GLU A 38 13.91 -10.71 16.45
C GLU A 38 13.22 -9.60 17.24
N VAL A 39 13.53 -8.35 16.91
CA VAL A 39 13.01 -7.16 17.57
C VAL A 39 11.49 -7.04 17.47
N THR A 40 10.90 -7.41 16.32
CA THR A 40 9.45 -7.29 16.09
C THR A 40 8.65 -8.45 16.70
N SER A 41 9.31 -9.56 17.04
CA SER A 41 8.68 -10.73 17.64
C SER A 41 8.60 -10.72 19.16
N THR A 42 9.48 -9.99 19.85
CA THR A 42 9.59 -10.07 21.33
C THR A 42 9.09 -8.84 22.08
N THR A 43 9.01 -7.66 21.44
CA THR A 43 8.69 -6.39 22.11
C THR A 43 7.80 -5.51 21.23
N PRO A 44 6.79 -4.83 21.79
CA PRO A 44 6.06 -3.79 21.08
C PRO A 44 7.02 -2.73 20.52
N LYS A 45 7.18 -2.66 19.20
CA LYS A 45 8.05 -1.69 18.53
C LYS A 45 7.36 -1.06 17.33
N VAL A 46 7.68 0.21 17.14
CA VAL A 46 7.46 0.99 15.92
C VAL A 46 8.83 1.43 15.43
N GLY A 47 9.09 1.33 14.14
CA GLY A 47 10.25 1.98 13.54
C GLY A 47 9.93 2.52 12.14
N GLU A 48 10.79 3.41 11.68
CA GLU A 48 10.66 4.09 10.40
C GLU A 48 11.48 3.39 9.32
N LEU A 49 10.92 3.35 8.12
CA LEU A 49 11.59 2.94 6.89
C LEU A 49 11.75 4.18 5.97
N PRO A 50 12.63 4.12 4.95
CA PRO A 50 12.90 5.26 4.07
C PRO A 50 11.64 5.84 3.46
N LYS A 51 11.50 7.17 3.48
CA LYS A 51 10.42 7.87 2.79
C LYS A 51 10.70 7.95 1.30
N LEU A 52 9.67 7.80 0.48
CA LEU A 52 9.78 7.82 -0.98
C LEU A 52 8.71 8.72 -1.60
N LEU A 53 9.00 9.30 -2.76
CA LEU A 53 8.00 9.96 -3.60
C LEU A 53 7.37 8.96 -4.57
N ASP A 54 6.21 9.31 -5.13
CA ASP A 54 5.56 8.55 -6.20
C ASP A 54 6.55 8.19 -7.31
N GLU A 55 7.32 9.17 -7.80
CA GLU A 55 8.27 8.96 -8.88
C GLU A 55 9.43 8.04 -8.46
N HIS A 56 9.85 8.08 -7.19
CA HIS A 56 10.87 7.18 -6.67
C HIS A 56 10.36 5.73 -6.69
N LEU A 57 9.15 5.49 -6.21
CA LEU A 57 8.51 4.17 -6.28
C LEU A 57 8.29 3.73 -7.72
N ALA A 58 7.87 4.63 -8.61
CA ALA A 58 7.68 4.30 -10.02
C ALA A 58 8.98 3.84 -10.70
N VAL A 59 10.11 4.50 -10.40
CA VAL A 59 11.44 4.06 -10.87
C VAL A 59 11.78 2.68 -10.31
N LEU A 60 11.67 2.51 -8.99
CA LEU A 60 12.06 1.28 -8.31
C LEU A 60 11.20 0.09 -8.75
N GLU A 61 9.88 0.25 -8.84
CA GLU A 61 8.95 -0.80 -9.29
C GLU A 61 9.15 -1.17 -10.77
N GLY A 62 9.40 -0.18 -11.63
CA GLY A 62 9.67 -0.40 -13.05
C GLY A 62 10.96 -1.17 -13.32
N VAL A 63 12.00 -0.90 -12.54
CA VAL A 63 13.28 -1.63 -12.57
C VAL A 63 13.11 -3.04 -12.01
N LEU A 64 12.32 -3.19 -10.95
CA LEU A 64 12.13 -4.44 -10.22
C LEU A 64 11.20 -5.44 -10.90
N GLY A 65 10.55 -5.06 -12.01
CA GLY A 65 9.48 -5.86 -12.61
C GLY A 65 8.29 -6.07 -11.67
N GLY A 66 8.15 -5.21 -10.66
CA GLY A 66 7.13 -5.32 -9.62
C GLY A 66 5.77 -4.85 -10.11
N GLN A 67 4.70 -5.49 -9.62
CA GLN A 67 3.33 -5.01 -9.84
C GLN A 67 3.03 -3.85 -8.92
N ARG A 68 2.49 -2.77 -9.50
CA ARG A 68 2.05 -1.58 -8.76
C ARG A 68 0.77 -1.89 -8.00
N LEU A 69 0.91 -2.20 -6.71
CA LEU A 69 -0.23 -2.39 -5.78
C LEU A 69 -0.75 -1.07 -5.21
N VAL A 70 0.09 -0.04 -5.20
CA VAL A 70 -0.15 1.23 -4.48
C VAL A 70 -0.53 2.34 -5.44
N ARG A 71 -1.42 3.22 -4.97
CA ARG A 71 -1.75 4.48 -5.64
C ARG A 71 -0.57 5.45 -5.65
N LEU A 72 -0.34 6.07 -6.80
CA LEU A 72 0.64 7.12 -6.98
C LEU A 72 -0.09 8.42 -7.39
N PRO A 73 -0.67 9.17 -6.43
CA PRO A 73 -1.62 10.24 -6.71
C PRO A 73 -1.09 11.42 -7.53
N THR A 74 0.21 11.70 -7.49
CA THR A 74 0.87 12.75 -8.29
C THR A 74 1.41 12.18 -9.59
N PHE A 75 2.08 11.03 -9.58
CA PHE A 75 2.62 10.42 -10.79
C PHE A 75 1.53 10.04 -11.79
N GLU A 76 0.37 9.55 -11.32
CA GLU A 76 -0.80 9.27 -12.17
C GLU A 76 -1.30 10.51 -12.93
N LYS A 77 -1.05 11.72 -12.43
CA LYS A 77 -1.45 12.99 -13.06
C LYS A 77 -0.41 13.53 -14.06
N ILE A 78 0.81 12.96 -14.07
CA ILE A 78 1.84 13.38 -15.00
C ILE A 78 1.46 12.94 -16.42
N ALA A 79 1.36 13.91 -17.32
CA ALA A 79 1.13 13.67 -18.74
C ALA A 79 2.19 12.71 -19.30
N GLU A 80 1.78 11.78 -20.15
CA GLU A 80 2.62 10.70 -20.66
C GLU A 80 3.96 11.20 -21.22
N GLN A 81 3.93 12.26 -22.03
CA GLN A 81 5.11 12.92 -22.60
C GLN A 81 6.14 13.45 -21.57
N ASN A 82 5.75 13.63 -20.31
CA ASN A 82 6.61 14.14 -19.24
C ASN A 82 7.07 13.03 -18.28
N ARG A 83 6.56 11.80 -18.41
CA ARG A 83 6.85 10.71 -17.46
C ARG A 83 8.32 10.32 -17.46
N ASP A 84 8.93 10.20 -18.63
CA ASP A 84 10.35 9.84 -18.74
C ASP A 84 11.25 10.88 -18.05
N THR A 85 10.90 12.16 -18.16
CA THR A 85 11.63 13.23 -17.48
C THR A 85 11.46 13.16 -15.97
N ALA A 86 10.25 12.87 -15.49
CA ALA A 86 9.97 12.68 -14.07
C ALA A 86 10.73 11.48 -13.49
N LEU A 87 10.70 10.33 -14.18
CA LEU A 87 11.42 9.12 -13.80
C LEU A 87 12.94 9.33 -13.79
N ALA A 88 13.50 9.96 -14.82
CA ALA A 88 14.94 10.28 -14.87
C ALA A 88 15.35 11.22 -13.73
N THR A 89 14.50 12.19 -13.38
CA THR A 89 14.74 13.11 -12.25
C THR A 89 14.70 12.37 -10.92
N ALA A 90 13.74 11.47 -10.74
CA ALA A 90 13.62 10.64 -9.55
C ALA A 90 14.81 9.68 -9.39
N LEU A 91 15.27 9.02 -10.45
CA LEU A 91 16.46 8.18 -10.42
C LEU A 91 17.71 8.99 -10.00
N ARG A 92 17.91 10.17 -10.60
CA ARG A 92 19.00 11.07 -10.18
C ARG A 92 18.90 11.47 -8.71
N SER A 93 17.69 11.73 -8.23
CA SER A 93 17.45 12.05 -6.82
C SER A 93 17.82 10.87 -5.91
N LEU A 94 17.44 9.64 -6.26
CA LEU A 94 17.79 8.43 -5.51
C LEU A 94 19.32 8.19 -5.48
N VAL A 95 20.00 8.39 -6.60
CA VAL A 95 21.47 8.31 -6.69
C VAL A 95 22.13 9.38 -5.84
N ALA A 96 21.67 10.64 -5.93
CA ALA A 96 22.23 11.76 -5.16
C ALA A 96 22.05 11.57 -3.64
N GLN A 97 20.99 10.87 -3.21
CA GLN A 97 20.75 10.52 -1.80
C GLN A 97 21.55 9.29 -1.34
N GLY A 98 22.28 8.61 -2.23
CA GLY A 98 22.96 7.35 -1.94
C GLY A 98 22.00 6.19 -1.66
N ALA A 99 20.73 6.29 -2.08
CA ALA A 99 19.75 5.23 -1.94
C ALA A 99 19.92 4.14 -3.01
N VAL A 100 20.45 4.54 -4.17
CA VAL A 100 20.68 3.70 -5.35
C VAL A 100 22.09 3.96 -5.89
N ARG A 101 22.76 2.91 -6.36
CA ARG A 101 24.01 3.01 -7.14
C ARG A 101 23.84 2.35 -8.50
N ILE A 102 24.51 2.90 -9.50
CA ILE A 102 24.58 2.36 -10.86
C ILE A 102 26.02 1.88 -11.06
N GLU A 103 26.22 0.56 -11.10
CA GLU A 103 27.58 -0.02 -11.12
C GLU A 103 28.16 -0.10 -12.55
N ASN A 104 27.32 -0.07 -13.59
CA ASN A 104 27.75 -0.11 -14.98
C ASN A 104 27.60 1.25 -15.71
N SER A 105 27.88 2.36 -15.00
CA SER A 105 27.77 3.71 -15.59
C SER A 105 28.62 3.90 -16.85
N ASP A 106 29.83 3.34 -16.86
CA ASP A 106 30.77 3.48 -17.98
C ASP A 106 30.28 2.73 -19.24
N GLU A 107 29.67 1.55 -19.06
CA GLU A 107 29.04 0.75 -20.11
C GLU A 107 27.82 1.47 -20.69
N LEU A 108 26.98 2.04 -19.81
CA LEU A 108 25.82 2.84 -20.23
C LEU A 108 26.24 4.07 -21.03
N ASP A 109 27.29 4.77 -20.60
CA ASP A 109 27.84 5.92 -21.31
C ASP A 109 28.40 5.54 -22.68
N GLU A 110 29.04 4.37 -22.80
CA GLU A 110 29.51 3.84 -24.08
C GLU A 110 28.37 3.47 -25.02
N ALA A 111 27.35 2.79 -24.50
CA ALA A 111 26.14 2.43 -25.23
C ALA A 111 25.42 3.66 -25.82
N VAL A 112 25.29 4.73 -25.01
CA VAL A 112 24.70 6.01 -25.47
C VAL A 112 25.53 6.63 -26.58
N ARG A 113 26.87 6.62 -26.48
CA ARG A 113 27.75 7.12 -27.55
C ARG A 113 27.65 6.30 -28.83
N ASN A 114 27.48 4.98 -28.70
CA ASN A 114 27.40 4.04 -29.82
C ASN A 114 25.98 3.94 -30.41
N GLY A 115 24.99 4.59 -29.81
CA GLY A 115 23.60 4.51 -30.25
C GLY A 115 22.97 3.13 -30.04
N GLU A 116 23.46 2.38 -29.05
CA GLU A 116 22.93 1.06 -28.73
C GLU A 116 21.52 1.19 -28.13
N PRO A 117 20.54 0.40 -28.60
CA PRO A 117 19.15 0.59 -28.23
C PRO A 117 18.80 0.07 -26.82
N PHE A 118 19.62 -0.81 -26.24
CA PHE A 118 19.33 -1.41 -24.93
C PHE A 118 20.59 -1.92 -24.23
N VAL A 119 20.93 -1.31 -23.09
CA VAL A 119 21.89 -1.85 -22.11
C VAL A 119 21.19 -1.93 -20.77
N PRO A 120 21.16 -3.11 -20.12
CA PRO A 120 20.60 -3.27 -18.78
C PRO A 120 21.31 -2.35 -17.78
N VAL A 121 20.57 -1.71 -16.89
CA VAL A 121 21.16 -0.91 -15.80
C VAL A 121 21.45 -1.82 -14.62
N ASP A 122 22.71 -1.95 -14.19
CA ASP A 122 23.07 -2.64 -12.94
C ASP A 122 22.80 -1.70 -11.77
N LEU A 123 21.57 -1.80 -11.24
CA LEU A 123 21.11 -1.03 -10.10
C LEU A 123 21.34 -1.81 -8.81
N ARG A 124 22.06 -1.19 -7.88
CA ARG A 124 22.20 -1.65 -6.50
C ARG A 124 21.33 -0.78 -5.60
N LEU A 125 20.75 -1.39 -4.56
CA LEU A 125 19.89 -0.74 -3.55
C LEU A 125 20.53 -0.72 -2.15
N ARG A 126 20.38 0.40 -1.44
CA ARG A 126 20.86 0.48 -0.04
C ARG A 126 20.08 -0.54 0.80
N PRO A 127 20.69 -1.23 1.78
CA PRO A 127 20.06 -2.36 2.46
C PRO A 127 18.65 -2.09 3.01
N MET A 128 18.44 -0.93 3.64
CA MET A 128 17.13 -0.56 4.18
C MET A 128 16.06 -0.31 3.09
N LEU A 129 16.47 0.19 1.92
CA LEU A 129 15.57 0.36 0.78
C LEU A 129 15.25 -1.01 0.14
N ALA A 130 16.24 -1.88 0.01
CA ALA A 130 16.03 -3.26 -0.45
C ALA A 130 15.04 -4.00 0.46
N LEU A 131 15.27 -3.97 1.79
CA LEU A 131 14.36 -4.56 2.77
C LEU A 131 12.93 -4.02 2.63
N LEU A 132 12.75 -2.70 2.51
CA LEU A 132 11.43 -2.11 2.33
C LEU A 132 10.72 -2.68 1.08
N LEU A 133 11.41 -2.74 -0.06
CA LEU A 133 10.82 -3.24 -1.30
C LEU A 133 10.52 -4.74 -1.22
N ASP A 134 11.39 -5.53 -0.58
CA ASP A 134 11.16 -6.95 -0.34
C ASP A 134 9.96 -7.18 0.58
N LEU A 135 9.79 -6.37 1.64
CA LEU A 135 8.62 -6.45 2.52
C LEU A 135 7.33 -6.08 1.76
N ARG A 136 7.36 -5.06 0.89
CA ARG A 136 6.18 -4.75 0.05
C ARG A 136 5.83 -5.90 -0.89
N ALA A 137 6.84 -6.50 -1.53
CA ALA A 137 6.63 -7.56 -2.52
C ALA A 137 6.26 -8.92 -1.90
N SER A 138 6.79 -9.25 -0.71
CA SER A 138 6.62 -10.55 -0.04
C SER A 138 5.43 -10.60 0.93
N ALA A 139 4.63 -9.53 0.99
CA ALA A 139 3.47 -9.47 1.85
C ALA A 139 2.48 -10.60 1.53
N LYS A 140 2.04 -11.33 2.55
CA LYS A 140 1.05 -12.41 2.39
C LYS A 140 -0.33 -11.86 2.09
N ARG A 141 -0.63 -10.69 2.64
CA ARG A 141 -1.90 -9.97 2.50
C ARG A 141 -1.63 -8.48 2.53
N VAL A 142 -2.41 -7.73 1.77
CA VAL A 142 -2.37 -6.27 1.80
C VAL A 142 -3.75 -5.74 2.14
N LEU A 143 -3.88 -4.90 3.16
CA LEU A 143 -5.12 -4.16 3.42
C LEU A 143 -4.95 -2.74 2.92
N MET A 144 -5.74 -2.33 1.94
CA MET A 144 -5.83 -0.93 1.51
C MET A 144 -6.91 -0.23 2.34
N ALA A 145 -6.57 0.88 2.96
CA ALA A 145 -7.51 1.80 3.59
C ALA A 145 -7.49 3.15 2.87
N GLU A 146 -8.65 3.61 2.44
CA GLU A 146 -8.84 4.93 1.87
C GLU A 146 -9.72 5.75 2.82
N GLN A 147 -9.19 6.85 3.34
CA GLN A 147 -9.87 7.69 4.30
C GLN A 147 -10.22 9.06 3.70
N PHE A 148 -11.44 9.51 3.94
CA PHE A 148 -11.95 10.83 3.59
C PHE A 148 -12.32 11.58 4.87
N VAL A 149 -11.63 12.68 5.16
CA VAL A 149 -11.96 13.60 6.26
C VAL A 149 -12.17 14.99 5.66
N GLY A 150 -13.43 15.42 5.59
CA GLY A 150 -13.80 16.63 4.84
C GLY A 150 -13.36 16.52 3.37
N ALA A 151 -12.51 17.44 2.92
CA ALA A 151 -11.96 17.43 1.56
C ALA A 151 -10.63 16.67 1.42
N VAL A 152 -10.05 16.19 2.53
CA VAL A 152 -8.75 15.50 2.54
C VAL A 152 -8.96 14.02 2.29
N ARG A 153 -8.15 13.47 1.38
CA ARG A 153 -8.08 12.04 1.08
C ARG A 153 -6.69 11.53 1.42
N GLU A 154 -6.62 10.46 2.20
CA GLU A 154 -5.38 9.76 2.54
C GLU A 154 -5.53 8.28 2.20
N TRP A 155 -4.44 7.65 1.79
CA TRP A 155 -4.40 6.20 1.59
C TRP A 155 -3.40 5.56 2.54
N TRP A 156 -3.73 4.36 2.97
CA TRP A 156 -2.87 3.53 3.81
C TRP A 156 -2.83 2.13 3.24
N TYR A 157 -1.66 1.51 3.21
CA TYR A 157 -1.47 0.12 2.82
C TYR A 157 -0.79 -0.62 3.96
N LEU A 158 -1.40 -1.71 4.37
CA LEU A 158 -0.87 -2.56 5.43
C LEU A 158 -0.41 -3.87 4.80
N TYR A 159 0.90 -4.11 4.82
CA TYR A 159 1.52 -5.33 4.34
C TYR A 159 1.69 -6.29 5.52
N SER A 160 0.87 -7.35 5.54
CA SER A 160 0.96 -8.38 6.59
C SER A 160 1.91 -9.49 6.16
N HIS A 161 2.83 -9.84 7.07
CA HIS A 161 3.72 -10.98 6.90
C HIS A 161 3.31 -12.18 7.77
N GLY A 162 2.09 -12.18 8.31
CA GLY A 162 1.59 -13.17 9.27
C GLY A 162 1.69 -12.64 10.69
N ASP A 163 2.23 -13.45 11.60
CA ASP A 163 2.14 -13.20 13.04
C ASP A 163 3.37 -12.51 13.63
N PHE A 164 4.27 -11.97 12.80
CA PHE A 164 5.53 -11.37 13.28
C PHE A 164 5.72 -9.91 12.87
N LEU A 165 5.03 -9.43 11.83
CA LEU A 165 5.29 -8.11 11.28
C LEU A 165 4.12 -7.56 10.46
N THR A 166 3.90 -6.25 10.58
CA THR A 166 3.11 -5.46 9.64
C THR A 166 3.92 -4.24 9.19
N VAL A 167 3.98 -3.98 7.88
CA VAL A 167 4.47 -2.70 7.36
C VAL A 167 3.27 -1.83 7.00
N LEU A 168 3.28 -0.58 7.45
CA LEU A 168 2.30 0.44 7.13
C LEU A 168 2.92 1.44 6.16
N GLU A 169 2.30 1.64 5.01
CA GLU A 169 2.63 2.68 4.05
C GLU A 169 1.51 3.73 4.05
N LYS A 170 1.82 4.94 4.50
CA LYS A 170 0.94 6.10 4.39
C LYS A 170 1.25 6.84 3.10
N VAL A 171 0.24 7.07 2.28
CA VAL A 171 0.35 7.85 1.05
C VAL A 171 -0.42 9.15 1.18
N THR A 172 0.28 10.26 1.04
CA THR A 172 -0.31 11.60 1.08
C THR A 172 -0.87 12.01 -0.29
N ALA A 173 -1.75 13.01 -0.31
CA ALA A 173 -2.26 13.56 -1.57
C ALA A 173 -1.18 14.21 -2.47
N ASN A 174 0.00 14.49 -1.90
CA ASN A 174 1.16 15.08 -2.59
C ASN A 174 2.13 14.02 -3.13
N GLY A 175 1.80 12.73 -3.03
CA GLY A 175 2.64 11.64 -3.53
C GLY A 175 3.85 11.34 -2.66
N GLU A 176 3.76 11.60 -1.35
CA GLU A 176 4.75 11.14 -0.38
C GLU A 176 4.30 9.83 0.24
N HIS A 177 5.23 8.88 0.31
CA HIS A 177 5.08 7.56 0.91
C HIS A 177 5.91 7.49 2.18
N GLU A 178 5.24 7.43 3.32
CA GLU A 178 5.86 7.23 4.63
C GLU A 178 5.67 5.79 5.08
N PHE A 179 6.76 5.15 5.48
CA PHE A 179 6.75 3.74 5.82
C PHE A 179 7.11 3.53 7.29
N LEU A 180 6.25 2.79 7.98
CA LEU A 180 6.43 2.36 9.35
C LEU A 180 6.35 0.84 9.40
N TYR A 181 7.05 0.25 10.34
CA TYR A 181 6.85 -1.15 10.68
C TYR A 181 6.40 -1.30 12.12
N HIS A 182 5.50 -2.24 12.35
CA HIS A 182 4.91 -2.52 13.64
C HIS A 182 5.04 -4.00 13.97
N SER A 183 5.36 -4.29 15.23
CA SER A 183 5.06 -5.61 15.80
C SER A 183 3.54 -5.88 15.74
N PRO A 184 3.10 -7.14 15.67
CA PRO A 184 1.67 -7.49 15.60
C PRO A 184 0.83 -6.92 16.74
N ALA A 185 1.36 -6.91 17.97
CA ALA A 185 0.68 -6.35 19.13
C ALA A 185 0.38 -4.85 18.95
N VAL A 186 1.34 -4.09 18.44
CA VAL A 186 1.17 -2.66 18.13
C VAL A 186 0.16 -2.46 17.00
N SER A 187 0.22 -3.29 15.95
CA SER A 187 -0.78 -3.25 14.86
C SER A 187 -2.20 -3.49 15.38
N ALA A 188 -2.40 -4.49 16.24
CA ALA A 188 -3.72 -4.83 16.76
C ALA A 188 -4.39 -3.64 17.50
N ASP A 189 -3.59 -2.83 18.20
CA ASP A 189 -4.08 -1.63 18.88
C ASP A 189 -4.20 -0.43 17.94
N TYR A 190 -3.22 -0.23 17.04
CA TYR A 190 -3.13 0.96 16.21
C TYR A 190 -4.14 0.97 15.05
N LEU A 191 -4.35 -0.17 14.39
CA LEU A 191 -5.15 -0.25 13.18
C LEU A 191 -6.64 0.08 13.37
N PRO A 192 -7.31 -0.35 14.46
CA PRO A 192 -8.64 0.13 14.80
C PRO A 192 -8.75 1.66 14.84
N TYR A 193 -7.72 2.37 15.34
CA TYR A 193 -7.72 3.83 15.37
C TYR A 193 -7.62 4.48 13.99
N LEU A 194 -7.01 3.81 13.00
CA LEU A 194 -7.02 4.29 11.62
C LEU A 194 -8.44 4.29 11.04
N VAL A 195 -9.24 3.27 11.39
CA VAL A 195 -10.62 3.13 10.93
C VAL A 195 -11.55 4.05 11.70
N ASP A 196 -11.39 4.09 13.02
CA ASP A 196 -12.21 4.85 13.97
C ASP A 196 -11.42 6.01 14.59
N ARG A 197 -11.04 6.97 13.75
CA ARG A 197 -10.22 8.12 14.12
C ARG A 197 -10.79 8.90 15.31
N PHE A 198 -12.13 8.98 15.42
CA PHE A 198 -12.83 9.75 16.44
C PHE A 198 -13.32 8.89 17.62
N ARG A 199 -12.98 7.59 17.66
CA ARG A 199 -13.35 6.65 18.73
C ARG A 199 -14.87 6.59 18.96
N ARG A 200 -15.62 6.45 17.88
CA ARG A 200 -17.09 6.42 17.84
C ARG A 200 -17.67 5.01 17.93
N ALA A 201 -16.86 3.97 17.80
CA ALA A 201 -17.28 2.61 18.08
C ALA A 201 -17.70 2.49 19.55
N LYS A 202 -18.92 1.99 19.79
CA LYS A 202 -19.52 1.91 21.13
C LYS A 202 -20.15 0.56 21.38
N THR A 203 -21.21 0.25 20.63
CA THR A 203 -22.00 -0.96 20.80
C THR A 203 -22.42 -1.51 19.44
N ASP A 204 -22.43 -2.82 19.32
CA ASP A 204 -22.94 -3.49 18.14
C ASP A 204 -24.46 -3.27 18.02
N GLY A 205 -24.87 -2.77 16.87
CA GLY A 205 -26.26 -2.48 16.55
C GLY A 205 -26.96 -3.63 15.85
N GLU A 206 -28.25 -3.43 15.57
CA GLU A 206 -29.00 -4.35 14.71
C GLU A 206 -28.40 -4.37 13.29
N VAL A 207 -28.33 -5.56 12.71
CA VAL A 207 -27.84 -5.75 11.34
C VAL A 207 -28.93 -5.47 10.33
N LEU A 208 -28.77 -4.40 9.57
CA LEU A 208 -29.57 -4.09 8.41
C LEU A 208 -29.05 -4.87 7.21
N ASN A 209 -29.87 -5.78 6.67
CA ASN A 209 -29.56 -6.47 5.43
C ASN A 209 -30.08 -5.65 4.26
N LEU A 210 -29.17 -5.23 3.38
CA LEU A 210 -29.43 -4.34 2.25
C LEU A 210 -29.17 -5.05 0.93
N THR A 211 -29.89 -4.62 -0.10
CA THR A 211 -29.64 -4.96 -1.50
C THR A 211 -29.04 -3.78 -2.23
N THR A 212 -28.47 -4.01 -3.43
CA THR A 212 -28.04 -2.90 -4.29
C THR A 212 -29.18 -1.96 -4.67
N ASP A 213 -30.41 -2.47 -4.73
CA ASP A 213 -31.59 -1.67 -5.05
C ASP A 213 -31.97 -0.72 -3.92
N ASP A 214 -31.82 -1.16 -2.67
CA ASP A 214 -32.05 -0.31 -1.50
C ASP A 214 -31.09 0.88 -1.49
N ILE A 215 -29.82 0.64 -1.80
CA ILE A 215 -28.81 1.70 -1.92
C ILE A 215 -29.17 2.67 -3.04
N LYS A 216 -29.52 2.17 -4.24
CA LYS A 216 -29.87 3.01 -5.39
C LYS A 216 -31.09 3.89 -5.11
N LYS A 217 -32.10 3.34 -4.46
CA LYS A 217 -33.35 4.05 -4.10
C LYS A 217 -33.22 4.85 -2.81
N ARG A 218 -32.06 4.80 -2.15
CA ARG A 218 -31.79 5.38 -0.82
C ARG A 218 -32.77 4.89 0.27
N THR A 219 -33.32 3.69 0.12
CA THR A 219 -34.19 3.04 1.12
C THR A 219 -33.38 2.22 2.11
N VAL A 220 -32.36 2.85 2.72
CA VAL A 220 -31.37 2.19 3.59
C VAL A 220 -31.65 2.40 5.10
N GLY A 221 -32.83 2.90 5.44
CA GLY A 221 -33.24 3.12 6.83
C GLY A 221 -32.31 4.08 7.60
N PRO A 222 -31.98 3.79 8.86
CA PRO A 222 -31.12 4.64 9.69
C PRO A 222 -29.73 4.94 9.10
N LEU A 223 -29.24 4.08 8.19
CA LEU A 223 -27.97 4.31 7.51
C LEU A 223 -27.98 5.61 6.68
N ALA A 224 -29.15 6.04 6.17
CA ALA A 224 -29.25 7.26 5.36
C ALA A 224 -28.84 8.49 6.20
N GLU A 225 -29.35 8.59 7.43
CA GLU A 225 -28.99 9.66 8.36
C GLU A 225 -27.51 9.57 8.77
N ALA A 226 -27.00 8.36 8.98
CA ALA A 226 -25.59 8.16 9.32
C ALA A 226 -24.65 8.63 8.20
N VAL A 227 -24.97 8.32 6.94
CA VAL A 227 -24.19 8.77 5.78
C VAL A 227 -24.17 10.29 5.67
N GLU A 228 -25.32 10.95 5.86
CA GLU A 228 -25.40 12.42 5.81
C GLU A 228 -24.67 13.08 7.00
N ALA A 229 -24.68 12.45 8.18
CA ALA A 229 -24.01 12.94 9.38
C ALA A 229 -22.52 12.53 9.46
N THR A 230 -21.94 11.95 8.41
CA THR A 230 -20.59 11.39 8.48
C THR A 230 -19.51 12.48 8.53
N GLU A 231 -18.65 12.41 9.55
CA GLU A 231 -17.47 13.26 9.74
C GLU A 231 -16.24 12.68 9.02
N CYS A 232 -16.16 11.35 8.93
CA CYS A 232 -15.07 10.62 8.29
C CYS A 232 -15.57 9.31 7.68
N VAL A 233 -15.15 9.02 6.44
CA VAL A 233 -15.38 7.73 5.78
C VAL A 233 -14.04 7.01 5.62
N THR A 234 -13.93 5.79 6.12
CA THR A 234 -12.78 4.90 5.84
C THR A 234 -13.26 3.70 5.03
N ARG A 235 -12.72 3.49 3.83
CA ARG A 235 -12.96 2.32 3.00
C ARG A 235 -11.80 1.34 3.12
N LEU A 236 -12.09 0.13 3.56
CA LEU A 236 -11.16 -0.96 3.70
C LEU A 236 -11.38 -1.96 2.58
N THR A 237 -10.31 -2.34 1.89
CA THR A 237 -10.33 -3.37 0.85
C THR A 237 -9.18 -4.32 1.08
N ALA A 238 -9.49 -5.57 1.41
CA ALA A 238 -8.48 -6.61 1.46
C ALA A 238 -8.03 -6.94 0.02
N LEU A 239 -6.74 -6.84 -0.22
CA LEU A 239 -6.07 -7.23 -1.46
C LEU A 239 -5.32 -8.52 -1.19
N ILE A 240 -5.61 -9.56 -1.97
CA ILE A 240 -4.88 -10.82 -1.93
C ILE A 240 -3.91 -10.80 -3.13
N PRO A 241 -2.59 -10.68 -2.90
CA PRO A 241 -1.60 -10.72 -3.97
C PRO A 241 -1.74 -12.05 -4.76
N PHE A 242 -1.77 -11.97 -6.08
CA PHE A 242 -1.74 -13.11 -6.99
C PHE A 242 -0.30 -13.38 -7.44
N ASP A 243 0.02 -14.63 -7.78
CA ASP A 243 1.24 -14.96 -8.53
C ASP A 243 1.23 -14.40 -9.98
N HIS A 244 0.10 -13.81 -10.46
CA HIS A 244 -0.14 -13.57 -11.90
C HIS A 244 -0.87 -12.27 -12.32
N GLY A 245 -0.70 -11.12 -11.64
CA GLY A 245 -0.94 -9.83 -12.35
C GLY A 245 -2.03 -8.91 -11.83
N ASP A 246 -3.02 -9.40 -11.09
CA ASP A 246 -4.13 -8.56 -10.61
C ASP A 246 -4.59 -9.04 -9.22
N PRO A 247 -4.46 -8.23 -8.15
CA PRO A 247 -4.91 -8.62 -6.83
C PRO A 247 -6.42 -8.84 -6.83
N ARG A 248 -6.88 -10.00 -6.35
CA ARG A 248 -8.33 -10.16 -6.15
C ARG A 248 -8.78 -9.24 -5.03
N HIS A 249 -9.79 -8.42 -5.32
CA HIS A 249 -10.53 -7.70 -4.29
C HIS A 249 -11.23 -8.72 -3.39
N GLY A 250 -10.74 -8.81 -2.16
CA GLY A 250 -11.39 -9.52 -1.08
C GLY A 250 -12.56 -8.71 -0.53
N GLU A 251 -12.82 -8.94 0.74
CA GLU A 251 -13.86 -8.25 1.49
C GLU A 251 -13.68 -6.72 1.46
N HIS A 252 -14.81 -6.02 1.33
CA HIS A 252 -14.87 -4.56 1.36
C HIS A 252 -15.73 -4.07 2.53
N ILE A 253 -15.21 -3.12 3.28
CA ILE A 253 -15.93 -2.46 4.37
C ILE A 253 -15.84 -0.95 4.18
N ALA A 254 -16.97 -0.26 4.21
CA ALA A 254 -17.01 1.18 4.40
C ALA A 254 -17.40 1.49 5.85
N ALA A 255 -16.52 2.16 6.57
CA ALA A 255 -16.74 2.66 7.92
C ALA A 255 -17.12 4.14 7.86
N TYR A 256 -18.30 4.47 8.39
CA TYR A 256 -18.84 5.83 8.47
C TYR A 256 -18.79 6.27 9.93
N SER A 257 -17.90 7.19 10.25
CA SER A 257 -17.79 7.78 11.58
C SER A 257 -18.73 8.98 11.66
N THR A 258 -19.77 8.86 12.48
CA THR A 258 -20.71 9.95 12.80
C THR A 258 -20.35 10.55 14.17
N PRO A 259 -20.99 11.66 14.61
CA PRO A 259 -20.78 12.19 15.95
C PRO A 259 -21.05 11.18 17.07
N ASP A 260 -21.96 10.23 16.84
CA ASP A 260 -22.50 9.37 17.89
C ASP A 260 -22.08 7.90 17.78
N ALA A 261 -21.75 7.42 16.58
CA ALA A 261 -21.48 6.01 16.32
C ALA A 261 -20.51 5.79 15.16
N LEU A 262 -19.89 4.61 15.12
CA LEU A 262 -19.22 4.08 13.94
C LEU A 262 -20.12 3.07 13.26
N TRP A 263 -20.47 3.31 11.99
CA TRP A 263 -21.26 2.42 11.16
C TRP A 263 -20.38 1.66 10.20
N PHE A 264 -20.52 0.35 10.12
CA PHE A 264 -19.92 -0.48 9.09
C PHE A 264 -20.96 -0.80 8.03
N VAL A 265 -20.57 -0.66 6.77
CA VAL A 265 -21.25 -1.23 5.60
C VAL A 265 -20.30 -2.27 5.00
N HIS A 266 -20.62 -3.54 5.20
CA HIS A 266 -19.79 -4.67 4.83
C HIS A 266 -20.37 -5.36 3.60
N VAL A 267 -19.53 -5.47 2.56
CA VAL A 267 -19.78 -6.21 1.33
C VAL A 267 -18.80 -7.39 1.24
N VAL A 268 -19.30 -8.61 1.48
CA VAL A 268 -18.47 -9.83 1.54
C VAL A 268 -17.86 -10.16 0.18
N ARG A 269 -18.61 -9.95 -0.91
CA ARG A 269 -18.15 -10.10 -2.29
C ARG A 269 -18.67 -8.93 -3.12
N PRO A 270 -17.81 -8.04 -3.64
CA PRO A 270 -18.24 -6.85 -4.39
C PRO A 270 -19.16 -7.12 -5.59
N GLN A 271 -19.15 -8.36 -6.11
CA GLN A 271 -19.95 -8.77 -7.26
C GLN A 271 -21.29 -9.44 -6.89
N ASP A 272 -21.54 -9.68 -5.61
CA ASP A 272 -22.82 -10.25 -5.14
C ASP A 272 -23.84 -9.13 -4.97
N GLN A 273 -25.00 -9.27 -5.63
CA GLN A 273 -26.10 -8.28 -5.55
C GLN A 273 -26.86 -8.37 -4.22
N SER A 274 -26.55 -9.40 -3.41
CA SER A 274 -27.08 -9.65 -2.09
C SER A 274 -25.95 -9.72 -1.05
N GLY A 275 -26.28 -9.53 0.24
CA GLY A 275 -25.30 -9.69 1.32
C GLY A 275 -24.55 -8.41 1.71
N ILE A 276 -25.13 -7.23 1.43
CA ILE A 276 -24.66 -5.96 2.02
C ILE A 276 -25.24 -5.86 3.42
N ARG A 277 -24.38 -5.69 4.42
CA ARG A 277 -24.81 -5.56 5.83
C ARG A 277 -24.39 -4.21 6.37
N ALA A 278 -25.31 -3.50 7.00
CA ALA A 278 -25.02 -2.25 7.68
C ALA A 278 -25.37 -2.35 9.17
N TYR A 279 -24.45 -1.93 10.04
CA TYR A 279 -24.62 -2.00 11.50
C TYR A 279 -23.65 -1.05 12.21
N THR A 280 -24.00 -0.60 13.41
CA THR A 280 -23.02 0.06 14.29
C THR A 280 -22.10 -0.98 14.91
N VAL A 281 -20.86 -0.59 15.20
CA VAL A 281 -19.86 -1.50 15.76
C VAL A 281 -19.39 -1.10 17.16
N SER A 282 -19.11 -2.10 17.98
CA SER A 282 -18.38 -1.98 19.23
C SER A 282 -16.86 -1.92 18.99
N PRO A 283 -16.06 -1.45 19.96
CA PRO A 283 -14.60 -1.49 19.87
C PRO A 283 -14.04 -2.90 19.68
N ASP A 284 -14.69 -3.92 20.23
CA ASP A 284 -14.24 -5.31 20.13
C ASP A 284 -14.53 -5.86 18.73
N THR A 285 -15.74 -5.66 18.20
CA THR A 285 -16.10 -6.02 16.81
C THR A 285 -15.22 -5.29 15.79
N LEU A 286 -14.88 -4.02 16.04
CA LEU A 286 -13.93 -3.27 15.23
C LEU A 286 -12.55 -3.93 15.23
N ARG A 287 -12.00 -4.25 16.42
CA ARG A 287 -10.69 -4.92 16.57
C ARG A 287 -10.66 -6.25 15.84
N GLU A 288 -11.65 -7.11 16.07
CA GLU A 288 -11.76 -8.42 15.44
C GLU A 288 -11.88 -8.31 13.92
N THR A 289 -12.70 -7.37 13.42
CA THR A 289 -12.89 -7.19 11.99
C THR A 289 -11.60 -6.72 11.30
N VAL A 290 -10.91 -5.73 11.87
CA VAL A 290 -9.66 -5.22 11.30
C VAL A 290 -8.56 -6.31 11.34
N ALA A 291 -8.40 -6.99 12.48
CA ALA A 291 -7.45 -8.10 12.59
C ALA A 291 -7.74 -9.21 11.56
N ARG A 292 -9.03 -9.54 11.36
CA ARG A 292 -9.46 -10.53 10.37
C ARG A 292 -9.13 -10.11 8.94
N LEU A 293 -9.35 -8.85 8.58
CA LEU A 293 -9.01 -8.35 7.23
C LEU A 293 -7.51 -8.43 6.97
N VAL A 294 -6.69 -8.06 7.96
CA VAL A 294 -5.23 -8.02 7.88
C VAL A 294 -4.61 -9.42 7.87
N HIS A 295 -5.01 -10.29 8.80
CA HIS A 295 -4.35 -11.58 9.04
C HIS A 295 -5.10 -12.78 8.43
N GLY A 296 -6.35 -12.62 8.02
CA GLY A 296 -7.10 -13.66 7.31
C GLY A 296 -7.79 -14.72 8.17
N GLY A 297 -8.20 -14.40 9.40
CA GLY A 297 -8.98 -15.29 10.26
C GLY A 297 -10.33 -15.71 9.63
N ALA A 298 -10.79 -16.93 9.92
CA ALA A 298 -12.17 -17.32 9.66
C ALA A 298 -13.12 -16.63 10.68
N PRO A 299 -14.38 -16.34 10.32
CA PRO A 299 -15.39 -15.88 11.26
C PRO A 299 -15.71 -16.92 12.33
#